data_AF-A0A354Q5X6-F1
#
_entry.id   AF-A0A354Q5X6-F1
#
_cell.length_a   1.000
_cell.length_b   1.000
_cell.length_c   1.000
_cell.angle_alpha   90.00
_cell.angle_beta   90.00
_cell.angle_gamma   90.00
#
_symmetry.space_group_name_H-M   'P 1'
#
loop_
_entity.id
_entity.type
_entity.pdbx_description
1 polymer ?
#
loop_
_entity_poly.entity_id
_entity_poly.type
_entity_poly.pdbx_seq_one_letter_code
_entity_poly.pdbx_strand_id
1 'polypeptide(L)' 'RVNFFIGGAYGFDKTMLPSGVKLLRLSDMTFTHQMVRLILLEQLYRAFTIMRGEQYHHD' A
#
# COMPACT_ATOMS: atom_id res chain seq x y z
N ARG A 1 7.82 -13.11 4.84
CA ARG A 1 6.63 -12.92 3.96
C ARG A 1 5.84 -11.73 4.49
N VAL A 2 5.52 -10.75 3.65
CA VAL A 2 4.70 -9.58 4.03
C VAL A 2 3.40 -9.67 3.24
N ASN A 3 2.26 -9.45 3.90
CA ASN A 3 0.94 -9.46 3.27
C ASN A 3 0.32 -8.06 3.41
N PHE A 4 -0.20 -7.53 2.31
CA PHE A 4 -0.97 -6.28 2.32
C PHE A 4 -2.46 -6.61 2.22
N PHE A 5 -3.25 -5.95 3.08
CA PHE A 5 -4.70 -6.10 3.12
C PHE A 5 -5.32 -4.81 2.58
N ILE A 6 -6.12 -4.93 1.51
CA ILE A 6 -6.90 -3.81 0.95
C ILE A 6 -8.37 -4.13 1.13
N GLY A 7 -9.08 -3.27 1.88
CA GLY A 7 -10.50 -3.48 2.20
C GLY A 7 -11.40 -3.29 0.98
N GLY A 8 -12.69 -3.59 1.12
CA GLY A 8 -13.73 -3.21 0.15
C GLY A 8 -14.33 -1.84 0.49
N ALA A 9 -15.44 -1.46 -0.15
CA ALA A 9 -16.04 -0.12 -0.07
C ALA A 9 -16.29 0.40 1.36
N TYR A 10 -16.52 -0.53 2.29
CA TYR A 10 -16.81 -0.26 3.69
C TYR A 10 -15.61 -0.47 4.63
N GLY A 11 -14.42 -0.74 4.08
CA GLY A 11 -13.20 -1.03 4.84
C GLY A 11 -13.15 -2.46 5.39
N PHE A 12 -12.46 -2.62 6.52
CA PHE A 12 -12.33 -3.89 7.23
C PHE A 12 -13.16 -3.89 8.50
N ASP A 13 -13.78 -5.03 8.80
CA ASP A 13 -14.17 -5.31 10.18
C ASP A 13 -12.90 -5.48 11.03
N LYS A 14 -12.83 -4.79 12.16
CA LYS A 14 -11.68 -4.84 13.09
C LYS A 14 -11.40 -6.25 13.60
N THR A 15 -12.41 -7.12 13.62
CA THR A 15 -12.30 -8.51 14.08
C THR A 15 -11.68 -9.45 13.05
N MET A 16 -11.66 -9.06 11.76
CA MET A 16 -11.13 -9.91 10.68
C MET A 16 -9.60 -9.81 10.50
N LEU A 17 -8.97 -8.76 11.02
CA LEU A 17 -7.54 -8.56 10.85
C LEU A 17 -6.74 -9.34 11.91
N PRO A 18 -5.65 -10.02 11.52
CA PRO A 18 -4.76 -10.66 12.48
C PRO A 18 -4.22 -9.67 13.51
N SER A 19 -3.99 -10.13 14.74
CA SER A 19 -3.33 -9.33 15.77
C SER A 19 -1.95 -8.85 15.29
N GLY A 20 -1.66 -7.56 15.50
CA GLY A 20 -0.37 -6.96 15.11
C GLY A 20 -0.30 -6.42 13.67
N VAL A 21 -1.40 -6.39 12.92
CA VAL A 21 -1.46 -5.66 11.64
C VAL A 21 -1.15 -4.18 11.87
N LYS A 22 -0.21 -3.65 11.08
CA LYS A 22 0.13 -2.23 11.05
C LYS A 22 -0.72 -1.50 10.00
N LEU A 23 -1.11 -0.26 10.31
CA LEU A 23 -1.83 0.60 9.39
C LEU A 23 -0.84 1.43 8.56
N LEU A 24 -1.04 1.45 7.24
CA LEU A 24 -0.32 2.29 6.30
C LEU A 24 -1.30 3.28 5.66
N ARG A 25 -1.07 4.59 5.87
CA ARG A 25 -1.85 5.65 5.23
C ARG A 25 -1.19 6.00 3.90
N LEU A 26 -1.92 5.86 2.79
CA LEU A 26 -1.44 6.27 1.46
C LEU A 26 -1.66 7.77 1.20
N SER A 27 -2.74 8.34 1.74
CA SER A 27 -3.12 9.74 1.59
C SER A 27 -4.22 10.10 2.60
N ASP A 28 -4.54 11.38 2.68
CA ASP A 28 -5.73 11.92 3.34
C ASP A 28 -7.00 11.76 2.49
N MET A 29 -6.85 11.49 1.18
CA MET A 29 -7.94 11.28 0.24
C MET A 29 -8.51 9.86 0.30
N THR A 30 -9.80 9.73 -0.01
CA THR A 30 -10.46 8.42 -0.19
C THR A 30 -10.29 7.94 -1.62
N PHE A 31 -9.51 6.87 -1.80
CA PHE A 31 -9.31 6.23 -3.10
C PHE A 31 -10.23 5.02 -3.28
N THR A 32 -10.56 4.69 -4.54
CA THR A 32 -11.22 3.42 -4.85
C THR A 32 -10.26 2.26 -4.62
N HIS A 33 -10.78 1.07 -4.31
CA HIS A 33 -9.94 -0.13 -4.07
C HIS A 33 -9.13 -0.57 -5.30
N GLN A 34 -9.56 -0.17 -6.50
CA GLN A 34 -8.80 -0.40 -7.73
C GLN A 34 -7.56 0.52 -7.76
N MET A 35 -7.73 1.80 -7.45
CA MET A 35 -6.61 2.76 -7.38
C MET A 35 -5.62 2.41 -6.27
N VAL A 36 -6.09 2.04 -5.08
CA VAL A 36 -5.22 1.66 -3.95
C VAL A 36 -4.24 0.55 -4.33
N ARG A 37 -4.68 -0.44 -5.10
CA ARG A 37 -3.81 -1.53 -5.58
C ARG A 37 -2.67 -1.02 -6.47
N LEU A 38 -2.99 -0.17 -7.43
CA LEU A 38 -2.01 0.39 -8.37
C LEU A 38 -1.02 1.31 -7.64
N ILE A 39 -1.53 2.21 -6.80
CA ILE A 39 -0.71 3.14 -6.01
C ILE A 39 0.24 2.36 -5.10
N LEU A 40 -0.27 1.38 -4.36
CA LEU A 40 0.58 0.59 -3.46
C LEU A 40 1.65 -0.19 -4.24
N LEU A 41 1.31 -0.77 -5.39
CA LEU A 41 2.27 -1.51 -6.21
C LEU A 41 3.39 -0.60 -6.71
N GLU A 42 3.04 0.60 -7.19
CA GLU A 42 4.00 1.61 -7.64
C GLU A 42 4.91 2.03 -6.48
N GLN A 43 4.35 2.35 -5.31
CA GLN A 43 5.14 2.74 -4.14
C GLN A 43 6.09 1.64 -3.67
N LEU A 44 5.70 0.36 -3.77
CA LEU A 44 6.58 -0.77 -3.49
C LEU A 44 7.70 -0.86 -4.51
N TYR A 45 7.39 -0.75 -5.81
CA TYR A 45 8.38 -0.73 -6.87
C TYR A 45 9.40 0.39 -6.63
N ARG A 46 8.95 1.62 -6.41
CA ARG A 46 9.78 2.78 -6.07
C ARG A 46 10.68 2.52 -4.86
N ALA A 47 10.12 1.98 -3.77
CA ALA A 47 10.89 1.67 -2.58
C ALA A 47 12.03 0.68 -2.88
N PHE A 48 11.77 -0.38 -3.66
CA PHE A 48 12.81 -1.33 -4.05
C PHE A 48 13.85 -0.73 -4.99
N THR A 49 13.45 0.12 -5.94
CA THR A 49 14.39 0.82 -6.84
C THR A 49 15.34 1.71 -6.03
N ILE A 50 14.82 2.49 -5.08
CA ILE A 50 15.62 3.30 -4.15
C ILE A 50 16.58 2.43 -3.33
N MET A 51 16.08 1.31 -2.77
CA MET A 51 16.90 0.41 -1.96
C MET A 51 18.05 -0.23 -2.75
N ARG A 52 17.91 -0.37 -4.07
CA ARG A 52 18.97 -0.88 -4.95
C ARG A 52 19.95 0.19 -5.42
N GLY A 53 19.69 1.47 -5.11
CA GLY A 53 20.46 2.59 -5.64
C GLY A 53 20.27 2.82 -7.14
N GLU A 54 19.21 2.25 -7.72
CA GLU A 54 18.82 2.50 -9.10
C GLU A 54 18.16 3.90 -9.19
N GLN A 55 18.37 4.61 -10.30
CA GLN A 55 17.65 5.86 -10.53
C GLN A 55 16.18 5.55 -10.82
N TYR A 56 15.32 5.94 -9.88
CA TYR A 56 13.87 5.85 -10.04
C TYR A 56 13.30 7.12 -10.69
N HIS A 57 13.85 8.29 -10.33
CA HIS A 57 13.42 9.58 -10.86
C HIS A 57 14.29 9.94 -12.06
N HIS A 58 13.65 10.15 -13.21
CA HIS A 58 14.26 10.80 -14.36
C HIS A 58 13.97 12.30 -14.24
N ASP A 59 14.93 13.04 -13.71
CA ASP A 59 15.08 14.47 -13.99
C ASP A 59 16.32 14.65 -14.86
#